data_AF-B2KB08-F1
#
_entry.id   AF-B2KB08-F1
#
_cell.length_a   1.000
_cell.length_b   1.000
_cell.length_c   1.000
_cell.angle_alpha   90.00
_cell.angle_beta   90.00
_cell.angle_gamma   90.00
#
_symmetry.space_group_name_H-M   'P 1'
#
loop_
_entity.id
_entity.type
_entity.pdbx_description
1 polymer ?
#
loop_
_entity_poly.entity_id
_entity_poly.type
_entity_poly.pdbx_seq_one_letter_code
_entity_poly.pdbx_strand_id
1 'polypeptide(L)'
;MEKGFTLIELLVVVLIIGILAAIALPQYNRAVLKSRYTQFQLMGKAIADAEERYYLENNVYTANPADLDIDIPASSEFHIGFDVRPNGEAALIIFSKDTSMVHIIYFDKATKFKGTKECRALPENANANAVCKTITGSPTPNGTGGPSYNAYVFK
;
A
#
# COMPACT_ATOMS: atom_id res chain seq x y z
N MET A 1 27.63 21.84 -47.25
CA MET A 1 28.39 21.64 -45.99
C MET A 1 27.37 21.33 -44.91
N GLU A 2 27.29 20.06 -44.51
CA GLU A 2 26.41 19.65 -43.42
C GLU A 2 26.98 20.20 -42.11
N LYS A 3 26.18 21.00 -41.38
CA LYS A 3 26.57 21.50 -40.05
C LYS A 3 26.56 20.32 -39.09
N GLY A 4 27.74 19.85 -38.71
CA GLY A 4 27.91 18.85 -37.66
C GLY A 4 27.56 19.43 -36.29
N PHE A 5 26.94 18.62 -35.44
CA PHE A 5 26.67 18.94 -34.03
C PHE A 5 27.98 19.15 -33.27
N THR A 6 28.06 20.15 -32.40
CA THR A 6 29.27 20.37 -31.59
C THR A 6 29.28 19.48 -30.35
N LEU A 7 30.48 19.09 -29.91
CA LEU A 7 30.65 18.28 -28.69
C LEU A 7 30.19 19.05 -27.43
N ILE A 8 30.33 20.39 -27.44
CA ILE A 8 29.88 21.24 -26.35
C ILE A 8 28.34 21.33 -26.29
N GLU A 9 27.64 21.37 -27.42
CA GLU A 9 26.18 21.31 -27.45
C GLU A 9 25.65 20.02 -26.84
N LEU A 10 26.25 18.88 -27.18
CA LEU A 10 25.86 17.60 -26.58
C LEU A 10 26.15 17.55 -25.07
N LEU A 11 27.26 18.14 -24.61
CA LEU A 11 27.62 18.14 -23.20
C LEU A 11 26.60 18.91 -22.35
N VAL A 12 26.19 20.10 -22.80
CA VAL A 12 25.18 20.91 -22.08
C VAL A 12 23.82 20.21 -22.06
N VAL A 13 23.43 19.55 -23.14
CA VAL A 13 22.16 18.80 -23.20
C VAL A 13 22.15 17.65 -22.19
N VAL A 14 23.23 16.85 -22.13
CA VAL A 14 23.34 15.75 -21.16
C VAL A 14 23.34 16.27 -19.72
N LEU A 15 23.99 17.41 -19.46
CA LEU A 15 23.99 18.04 -18.15
C LEU A 15 22.57 18.44 -17.72
N ILE A 16 21.78 19.06 -18.60
CA ILE A 16 20.40 19.46 -18.29
C ILE A 16 19.52 18.22 -18.05
N ILE A 17 19.63 17.19 -18.89
CA ILE A 17 18.89 15.93 -18.71
C ILE A 17 19.25 15.26 -17.38
N GLY A 18 20.52 15.28 -16.99
CA GLY A 18 20.99 14.75 -15.70
C GLY A 18 20.33 15.41 -14.49
N ILE A 19 20.23 16.75 -14.50
CA ILE A 19 19.58 17.51 -13.42
C ILE A 19 18.08 17.17 -13.35
N LEU A 20 17.39 17.17 -14.50
CA LEU A 20 15.96 16.86 -14.56
C LEU A 20 15.68 15.43 -14.08
N ALA A 21 16.49 14.45 -14.50
CA ALA A 21 16.34 13.05 -14.10
C ALA A 21 16.51 12.85 -12.59
N ALA A 22 17.47 13.55 -11.96
CA ALA A 22 17.70 13.46 -10.52
C ALA A 22 16.46 13.85 -9.67
N ILE A 23 15.69 14.84 -10.14
CA ILE A 23 14.46 15.29 -9.46
C ILE A 23 13.26 14.41 -9.87
N ALA A 24 13.16 14.05 -11.14
CA ALA A 24 12.01 13.34 -11.68
C ALA A 24 11.91 11.88 -11.19
N LEU A 25 13.03 11.16 -11.07
CA LEU A 25 13.04 9.75 -10.68
C LEU A 25 12.39 9.46 -9.31
N PRO A 26 12.76 10.13 -8.20
CA PRO A 26 12.12 9.88 -6.91
C PRO A 26 10.63 10.25 -6.92
N GLN A 27 10.24 11.30 -7.64
CA GLN A 27 8.84 11.68 -7.79
C GLN A 27 8.05 10.62 -8.57
N TYR A 28 8.60 10.12 -9.67
CA TYR A 28 7.99 9.05 -10.46
C TYR A 28 7.79 7.78 -9.63
N ASN A 29 8.81 7.34 -8.89
CA ASN A 29 8.72 6.17 -8.02
C ASN A 29 7.59 6.29 -6.98
N ARG A 30 7.43 7.47 -6.36
CA ARG A 30 6.33 7.74 -5.43
C ARG A 30 4.96 7.69 -6.11
N ALA A 31 4.85 8.22 -7.32
CA ALA A 31 3.60 8.18 -8.09
C ALA A 31 3.20 6.73 -8.44
N VAL A 32 4.16 5.90 -8.87
CA VAL A 32 3.93 4.48 -9.15
C VAL A 32 3.53 3.72 -7.88
N LEU A 33 4.26 3.91 -6.77
CA LEU A 33 3.92 3.30 -5.48
C LEU A 33 2.51 3.68 -5.01
N LYS A 34 2.15 4.96 -5.13
CA LYS A 34 0.80 5.44 -4.80
C LYS A 34 -0.27 4.81 -5.69
N SER A 35 -0.03 4.71 -6.99
CA SER A 35 -0.96 4.08 -7.93
C SER A 35 -1.21 2.61 -7.59
N ARG A 36 -0.13 1.85 -7.31
CA ARG A 36 -0.23 0.46 -6.85
C ARG A 36 -1.02 0.35 -5.55
N TYR A 37 -0.73 1.22 -4.58
CA TYR A 37 -1.47 1.24 -3.33
C TYR A 37 -2.96 1.50 -3.52
N THR A 38 -3.35 2.45 -4.37
CA THR A 38 -4.77 2.70 -4.67
C THR A 38 -5.47 1.48 -5.27
N GLN A 39 -4.78 0.70 -6.11
CA GLN A 39 -5.33 -0.58 -6.58
C GLN A 39 -5.57 -1.55 -5.40
N PHE A 40 -4.62 -1.63 -4.47
CA PHE A 40 -4.75 -2.50 -3.28
C PHE A 40 -5.91 -2.06 -2.39
N GLN A 41 -6.16 -0.77 -2.27
CA GLN A 41 -7.28 -0.26 -1.48
C GLN A 41 -8.64 -0.65 -2.09
N LEU A 42 -8.77 -0.57 -3.42
CA LEU A 42 -9.99 -0.95 -4.11
C LEU A 42 -10.26 -2.45 -3.98
N MET A 43 -9.23 -3.26 -4.22
CA MET A 43 -9.32 -4.71 -4.06
C MET A 43 -9.57 -5.12 -2.61
N GLY A 44 -8.82 -4.54 -1.68
CA GLY A 44 -8.96 -4.81 -0.24
C GLY A 44 -10.34 -4.46 0.27
N LYS A 45 -10.96 -3.39 -0.26
CA LYS A 45 -12.36 -3.08 0.04
C LYS A 45 -13.30 -4.19 -0.46
N ALA A 46 -13.16 -4.64 -1.70
CA ALA A 46 -14.01 -5.71 -2.24
C ALA A 46 -13.90 -7.01 -1.42
N ILE A 47 -12.69 -7.34 -0.96
CA ILE A 47 -12.44 -8.48 -0.07
C ILE A 47 -13.06 -8.26 1.30
N ALA A 48 -12.88 -7.08 1.89
CA ALA A 48 -13.49 -6.75 3.17
C ALA A 48 -15.02 -6.81 3.13
N ASP A 49 -15.64 -6.30 2.07
CA ASP A 49 -17.09 -6.36 1.84
C ASP A 49 -17.56 -7.82 1.66
N ALA A 50 -16.72 -8.72 1.12
CA ALA A 50 -17.01 -10.15 1.02
C ALA A 50 -16.91 -10.87 2.38
N GLU A 51 -15.87 -10.56 3.17
CA GLU A 51 -15.73 -11.04 4.55
C GLU A 51 -16.90 -10.61 5.44
N GLU A 52 -17.36 -9.36 5.32
CA GLU A 52 -18.52 -8.87 6.05
C GLU A 52 -19.79 -9.65 5.69
N ARG A 53 -20.00 -9.96 4.39
CA ARG A 53 -21.13 -10.81 3.95
C ARG A 53 -21.04 -12.21 4.52
N TYR A 54 -19.87 -12.84 4.45
CA TYR A 54 -19.64 -14.16 5.03
C TYR A 54 -19.90 -14.18 6.54
N TYR A 55 -19.48 -13.12 7.25
CA TYR A 55 -19.72 -12.95 8.68
C TYR A 55 -21.22 -12.84 8.99
N LEU A 56 -22.01 -12.14 8.18
CA LEU A 56 -23.47 -12.03 8.38
C LEU A 56 -24.18 -13.39 8.24
N GLU A 57 -23.64 -14.30 7.44
CA GLU A 57 -24.19 -15.65 7.24
C GLU A 57 -23.71 -16.65 8.30
N ASN A 58 -22.42 -16.60 8.66
CA ASN A 58 -21.76 -17.64 9.47
C ASN A 58 -21.40 -17.20 10.90
N ASN A 59 -21.59 -15.92 11.24
CA ASN A 59 -21.20 -15.28 12.50
C ASN A 59 -19.70 -15.40 12.85
N VAL A 60 -18.85 -15.71 11.86
CA VAL A 60 -17.41 -15.85 12.00
C VAL A 60 -16.73 -15.33 10.72
N TYR A 61 -15.54 -14.75 10.86
CA TYR A 61 -14.68 -14.40 9.71
C TYR A 61 -13.92 -15.64 9.24
N THR A 62 -13.57 -15.72 7.96
CA THR A 62 -12.79 -16.84 7.43
C THR A 62 -11.35 -16.42 7.16
N ALA A 63 -10.42 -17.36 7.27
CA ALA A 63 -9.06 -17.18 6.79
C ALA A 63 -8.85 -17.79 5.41
N ASN A 64 -9.86 -18.50 4.89
CA ASN A 64 -9.82 -19.20 3.63
C ASN A 64 -10.54 -18.37 2.55
N PRO A 65 -9.80 -17.84 1.56
CA PRO A 65 -10.39 -17.03 0.49
C PRO A 65 -11.43 -17.80 -0.35
N ALA A 66 -11.36 -19.13 -0.39
CA ALA A 66 -12.31 -19.94 -1.16
C ALA A 66 -13.73 -19.94 -0.58
N ASP A 67 -13.89 -19.55 0.68
CA ASP A 67 -15.20 -19.41 1.31
C ASP A 67 -15.85 -18.05 0.96
N LEU A 68 -15.08 -17.13 0.38
CA LEU A 68 -15.55 -15.84 -0.07
C LEU A 68 -16.01 -15.96 -1.52
N ASP A 69 -17.26 -15.55 -1.80
CA ASP A 69 -17.84 -15.53 -3.15
C ASP A 69 -17.29 -14.35 -3.99
N ILE A 70 -15.96 -14.30 -4.15
CA ILE A 70 -15.24 -13.32 -4.95
C ILE A 70 -14.05 -13.96 -5.66
N ASP A 71 -13.77 -13.50 -6.87
CA ASP A 71 -12.51 -13.82 -7.54
C ASP A 71 -11.43 -12.83 -7.11
N ILE A 72 -10.38 -13.35 -6.48
CA ILE A 72 -9.23 -12.56 -6.06
C ILE A 72 -8.15 -12.75 -7.12
N PRO A 73 -7.90 -11.76 -8.00
CA PRO A 73 -6.95 -11.93 -9.07
C PRO A 73 -5.55 -12.11 -8.48
N ALA A 74 -4.87 -13.17 -8.92
CA ALA A 74 -3.47 -13.39 -8.60
C ALA A 74 -2.64 -12.21 -9.13
N SER A 75 -1.88 -11.57 -8.24
CA SER A 75 -0.96 -10.50 -8.63
C SER A 75 0.46 -10.84 -8.15
N SER A 76 1.46 -10.43 -8.93
CA SER A 76 2.85 -10.43 -8.49
C SER A 76 3.25 -9.17 -7.72
N GLU A 77 2.32 -8.24 -7.51
CA GLU A 77 2.58 -6.89 -6.98
C GLU A 77 2.22 -6.76 -5.49
N PHE A 78 1.38 -7.65 -4.98
CA PHE A 78 0.99 -7.68 -3.58
C PHE A 78 0.63 -9.09 -3.11
N HIS A 79 0.70 -9.29 -1.80
CA HIS A 79 0.27 -10.50 -1.11
C HIS A 79 -0.88 -10.17 -0.17
N ILE A 80 -1.95 -10.98 -0.20
CA ILE A 80 -3.09 -10.86 0.70
C ILE A 80 -2.97 -11.93 1.79
N GLY A 81 -3.23 -11.54 3.03
CA GLY A 81 -3.37 -12.43 4.17
C GLY A 81 -4.57 -12.04 5.03
N PHE A 82 -5.17 -13.05 5.66
CA PHE A 82 -6.28 -12.90 6.59
C PHE A 82 -5.79 -13.30 7.99
N ASP A 83 -5.80 -12.36 8.95
CA ASP A 83 -5.54 -12.65 10.37
C ASP A 83 -6.89 -12.85 11.04
N VAL A 84 -7.33 -14.10 11.22
CA VAL A 84 -8.54 -14.45 11.98
C VAL A 84 -8.13 -15.11 13.28
N ARG A 85 -8.57 -14.52 14.39
CA ARG A 85 -8.21 -14.95 15.73
C ARG A 85 -9.34 -15.74 16.39
N PRO A 86 -9.04 -16.69 17.29
CA PRO A 86 -10.05 -17.47 17.99
C PRO A 86 -11.05 -16.66 18.83
N ASN A 87 -10.69 -15.43 19.21
CA ASN A 87 -11.56 -14.50 19.93
C ASN A 87 -12.56 -13.76 19.02
N GLY A 88 -12.57 -14.07 17.71
CA GLY A 88 -13.44 -13.44 16.71
C GLY A 88 -12.91 -12.13 16.15
N GLU A 89 -11.73 -11.66 16.58
CA GLU A 89 -11.06 -10.55 15.91
C GLU A 89 -10.57 -10.98 14.54
N ALA A 90 -10.73 -10.11 13.55
CA ALA A 90 -10.18 -10.34 12.23
C ALA A 90 -9.57 -9.07 11.66
N ALA A 91 -8.58 -9.24 10.79
CA ALA A 91 -8.05 -8.18 9.94
C ALA A 91 -7.64 -8.72 8.57
N LEU A 92 -7.90 -7.92 7.53
CA LEU A 92 -7.31 -8.12 6.21
C LEU A 92 -5.97 -7.41 6.14
N ILE A 93 -4.95 -8.08 5.64
CA ILE A 93 -3.58 -7.57 5.55
C ILE A 93 -3.11 -7.71 4.11
N ILE A 94 -2.69 -6.61 3.51
CA ILE A 94 -2.20 -6.57 2.12
C ILE A 94 -0.79 -6.00 2.12
N PHE A 95 0.19 -6.84 1.78
CA PHE A 95 1.60 -6.45 1.68
C PHE A 95 1.93 -6.06 0.24
N SER A 96 2.71 -5.00 0.05
CA SER A 96 3.40 -4.79 -1.21
C SER A 96 4.40 -5.93 -1.46
N LYS A 97 4.71 -6.22 -2.73
CA LYS A 97 5.69 -7.25 -3.13
C LYS A 97 7.04 -7.14 -2.41
N ASP A 98 7.53 -5.91 -2.26
CA ASP A 98 8.80 -5.59 -1.59
C ASP A 98 8.67 -5.49 -0.07
N THR A 99 7.49 -5.76 0.49
CA THR A 99 7.13 -5.65 1.92
C THR A 99 7.38 -4.26 2.52
N SER A 100 7.64 -3.25 1.69
CA SER A 100 7.92 -1.89 2.18
C SER A 100 6.67 -1.18 2.68
N MET A 101 5.48 -1.62 2.25
CA MET A 101 4.19 -1.11 2.69
C MET A 101 3.20 -2.23 3.00
N VAL A 102 2.31 -1.96 3.95
CA VAL A 102 1.20 -2.84 4.31
C VAL A 102 -0.08 -2.03 4.44
N HIS A 103 -1.16 -2.45 3.78
CA HIS A 103 -2.49 -1.94 4.05
C HIS A 103 -3.22 -2.91 4.97
N ILE A 104 -3.81 -2.41 6.05
CA ILE A 104 -4.59 -3.22 6.99
C ILE A 104 -6.00 -2.66 7.08
N ILE A 105 -6.98 -3.55 7.02
CA ILE A 105 -8.38 -3.25 7.29
C ILE A 105 -8.78 -4.07 8.51
N TYR A 106 -9.11 -3.39 9.59
CA TYR A 106 -9.59 -4.03 10.81
C TYR A 106 -11.11 -4.18 10.75
N PHE A 107 -11.58 -5.40 10.95
CA PHE A 107 -13.01 -5.68 10.94
C PHE A 107 -13.68 -5.28 12.26
N ASP A 108 -15.00 -5.34 12.25
CA ASP A 108 -15.86 -4.75 13.27
C ASP A 108 -15.74 -5.40 14.67
N LYS A 109 -15.12 -6.58 14.74
CA LYS A 109 -14.84 -7.29 16.00
C LYS A 109 -13.46 -6.99 16.59
N ALA A 110 -12.61 -6.22 15.91
CA ALA A 110 -11.30 -5.84 16.43
C ALA A 110 -11.44 -4.96 17.69
N THR A 111 -10.84 -5.36 18.81
CA THR A 111 -11.02 -4.65 20.10
C THR A 111 -10.36 -3.27 20.17
N LYS A 112 -9.24 -3.07 19.46
CA LYS A 112 -8.46 -1.81 19.50
C LYS A 112 -8.64 -0.91 18.28
N PHE A 113 -9.10 -1.46 17.16
CA PHE A 113 -9.08 -0.79 15.84
C PHE A 113 -10.36 -1.02 15.05
N LYS A 114 -11.49 -1.18 15.75
CA LYS A 114 -12.77 -1.50 15.14
C LYS A 114 -13.06 -0.61 13.91
N GLY A 115 -13.19 -1.25 12.74
CA GLY A 115 -13.56 -0.57 11.49
C GLY A 115 -12.51 0.41 10.95
N THR A 116 -11.32 0.48 11.54
CA THR A 116 -10.29 1.40 11.08
C THR A 116 -9.43 0.77 10.00
N LYS A 117 -8.77 1.62 9.23
CA LYS A 117 -7.81 1.22 8.21
C LYS A 117 -6.46 1.82 8.56
N GLU A 118 -5.40 1.12 8.19
CA GLU A 118 -4.04 1.59 8.36
C GLU A 118 -3.24 1.43 7.07
N CYS A 119 -2.34 2.38 6.84
CA CYS A 119 -1.21 2.24 5.93
C CYS A 119 0.03 2.14 6.79
N ARG A 120 0.80 1.07 6.65
CA ARG A 120 2.06 0.88 7.34
C ARG A 120 3.21 0.93 6.35
N ALA A 121 4.33 1.50 6.76
CA ALA A 121 5.53 1.61 5.95
C ALA A 121 6.77 1.22 6.77
N LEU A 122 7.73 0.54 6.15
CA LEU A 122 9.02 0.26 6.79
C LEU A 122 9.71 1.59 7.18
N PRO A 123 10.24 1.74 8.41
CA PRO A 123 10.81 2.99 8.90
C PRO A 123 11.91 3.57 8.00
N GLU A 124 12.73 2.71 7.41
CA GLU A 124 13.84 3.06 6.53
C GLU A 124 13.41 3.48 5.12
N ASN A 125 12.19 3.15 4.68
CA ASN A 125 11.72 3.45 3.33
C ASN A 125 11.02 4.82 3.26
N ALA A 126 11.79 5.86 2.91
CA ALA A 126 11.27 7.22 2.82
C ALA A 126 10.10 7.39 1.82
N ASN A 127 10.10 6.64 0.71
CA ASN A 127 9.03 6.72 -0.30
C ASN A 127 7.73 6.10 0.22
N ALA A 128 7.80 4.92 0.85
CA ALA A 128 6.67 4.25 1.48
C ALA A 128 6.02 5.13 2.56
N ASN A 129 6.84 5.70 3.46
CA ASN A 129 6.36 6.61 4.50
C ASN A 129 5.70 7.87 3.90
N ALA A 130 6.29 8.46 2.86
CA ALA A 130 5.69 9.61 2.18
C ALA A 130 4.34 9.25 1.56
N VAL A 131 4.24 8.10 0.89
CA VAL A 131 2.98 7.61 0.31
C VAL A 131 1.93 7.40 1.40
N CYS A 132 2.22 6.66 2.47
CA CYS A 132 1.27 6.45 3.56
C CYS A 132 0.79 7.77 4.19
N LYS A 133 1.69 8.73 4.45
CA LYS A 133 1.31 10.07 4.95
C LYS A 133 0.33 10.77 4.01
N THR A 134 0.60 10.75 2.71
CA THR A 134 -0.24 11.46 1.73
C THR A 134 -1.61 10.81 1.51
N ILE A 135 -1.70 9.48 1.64
CA ILE A 135 -2.95 8.76 1.40
C ILE A 135 -3.85 8.77 2.63
N THR A 136 -3.27 8.68 3.82
CA THR A 136 -4.05 8.64 5.08
C THR A 136 -4.39 10.04 5.61
N GLY A 137 -3.65 11.07 5.20
CA GLY A 137 -3.76 12.41 5.79
C GLY A 137 -3.24 12.49 7.24
N SER A 138 -2.51 11.47 7.69
CA SER A 138 -1.87 11.40 9.00
C SER A 138 -0.39 11.81 8.89
N PRO A 139 0.01 12.97 9.46
CA PRO A 139 1.35 13.54 9.24
C PRO A 139 2.46 12.75 9.97
N THR A 140 2.10 12.07 11.05
CA THR A 140 2.97 11.22 11.86
C THR A 140 2.35 9.84 12.03
N PRO A 141 3.17 8.80 12.28
CA PRO A 141 2.64 7.50 12.68
C PRO A 141 1.78 7.65 13.94
N ASN A 142 0.58 7.09 13.91
CA ASN A 142 -0.44 7.18 14.98
C ASN A 142 -1.21 5.86 15.20
N GLY A 143 -0.90 4.80 14.44
CA GLY A 143 -1.42 3.46 14.68
C GLY A 143 -0.50 2.64 15.59
N THR A 144 -0.98 1.51 16.12
CA THR A 144 -0.09 0.57 16.84
C THR A 144 0.58 -0.36 15.83
N GLY A 145 1.66 0.12 15.22
CA GLY A 145 2.54 -0.73 14.42
C GLY A 145 3.23 -1.76 15.31
N GLY A 146 3.47 -2.97 14.78
CA GLY A 146 4.56 -3.78 15.32
C GLY A 146 5.89 -3.03 15.19
N PRO A 147 6.95 -3.42 15.92
CA PRO A 147 8.21 -2.67 15.97
C PRO A 147 8.87 -2.45 14.59
N SER A 148 8.46 -3.21 13.58
CA SER A 148 9.00 -3.18 12.22
C SER A 148 8.37 -2.14 11.29
N TYR A 149 7.27 -1.47 11.66
CA TYR A 149 6.58 -0.54 10.74
C TYR A 149 6.07 0.74 11.41
N ASN A 150 6.17 1.85 10.69
CA ASN A 150 5.44 3.08 10.98
C ASN A 150 3.99 2.93 10.54
N ALA A 151 3.02 3.09 11.45
CA ALA A 151 1.59 2.93 11.17
C ALA A 151 0.86 4.27 11.07
N TYR A 152 0.18 4.49 9.95
CA TYR A 152 -0.62 5.67 9.65
C TYR A 152 -2.10 5.28 9.54
N VAL A 153 -2.94 5.80 10.43
CA VAL A 153 -4.38 5.52 10.46
C VAL A 153 -5.09 6.45 9.49
N PHE A 154 -6.07 5.91 8.75
CA PHE A 154 -6.95 6.71 7.88
C PHE A 154 -7.90 7.56 8.74
N LYS A 155 -8.02 8.84 8.41
CA LYS A 155 -9.03 9.73 9.01
C LYS A 155 -10.43 9.49 8.45
#